data_AF-A0A2M8ELV4-F1
#
_entry.id   AF-A0A2M8ELV4-F1
#
_cell.length_a   1.000
_cell.length_b   1.000
_cell.length_c   1.000
_cell.angle_alpha   90.00
_cell.angle_beta   90.00
_cell.angle_gamma   90.00
#
_symmetry.space_group_name_H-M   'P 1'
#
loop_
_entity.id
_entity.type
_entity.pdbx_description
1 polymer ?
#
loop_
_entity_poly.entity_id
_entity_poly.type
_entity_poly.pdbx_seq_one_letter_code
_entity_poly.pdbx_strand_id
1 'polypeptide(L)' 'MNRIEVSQVMRLSKKAIDDFKIIYFEEFKVELTNEEANVKGLELLNFIKLIYKPMPIKEILVSQNQNEKP' A
#
# COMPACT_ATOMS: atom_id res chain seq x y z
N MET A 1 -4.89 -1.00 33.11
CA MET A 1 -3.99 -1.37 31.99
C MET A 1 -4.73 -1.08 30.69
N ASN A 2 -4.63 0.16 30.20
CA ASN A 2 -5.34 0.59 28.98
C ASN A 2 -4.56 0.09 27.77
N ARG A 3 -5.04 -1.00 27.16
CA ARG A 3 -4.58 -1.38 25.82
C ARG A 3 -5.28 -0.47 24.82
N ILE A 4 -4.43 0.25 24.09
CA ILE A 4 -4.73 1.22 23.04
C ILE A 4 -5.84 0.69 22.14
N GLU A 5 -6.94 1.46 22.04
CA GLU A 5 -8.00 1.23 21.06
C GLU A 5 -7.35 1.17 19.67
N VAL A 6 -7.50 0.03 19.00
CA VAL A 6 -7.04 -0.12 17.61
C VAL A 6 -7.86 0.88 16.79
N SER A 7 -7.19 2.00 16.46
CA SER A 7 -7.62 3.02 15.52
C SER A 7 -8.34 2.35 14.35
N GLN A 8 -9.62 2.67 14.16
CA GLN A 8 -10.49 2.27 13.03
C GLN A 8 -10.01 1.03 12.28
N VAL A 9 -10.60 -0.14 12.55
CA VAL A 9 -10.32 -1.40 11.85
C VAL A 9 -10.29 -1.16 10.33
N MET A 10 -9.09 -0.94 9.78
CA MET A 10 -8.92 -0.76 8.34
C MET A 10 -9.20 -2.13 7.74
N ARG A 11 -10.24 -2.20 6.93
CA ARG A 11 -10.64 -3.41 6.23
C ARG A 11 -10.65 -3.12 4.75
N LEU A 12 -10.08 -4.02 3.96
CA LEU A 12 -10.20 -3.96 2.52
C LEU A 12 -11.66 -4.13 2.12
N SER A 13 -12.03 -3.52 1.00
CA SER A 13 -13.36 -3.76 0.41
C SER A 13 -13.48 -5.23 0.00
N LYS A 14 -14.71 -5.75 -0.06
CA LYS A 14 -14.95 -7.13 -0.52
C LYS A 14 -14.31 -7.39 -1.88
N LYS A 15 -14.47 -6.46 -2.84
CA LYS A 15 -13.87 -6.58 -4.15
C LYS A 15 -12.34 -6.67 -4.07
N ALA A 16 -11.71 -5.81 -3.26
CA ALA A 16 -10.25 -5.85 -3.08
C ALA A 16 -9.78 -7.17 -2.45
N ILE A 17 -10.55 -7.74 -1.52
CA ILE A 17 -10.26 -9.08 -0.97
C ILE A 17 -10.36 -10.15 -2.06
N ASP A 18 -11.43 -10.13 -2.86
CA ASP A 18 -11.65 -11.12 -3.91
C ASP A 18 -10.56 -11.03 -5.00
N ASP A 19 -10.25 -9.81 -5.46
CA ASP A 19 -9.18 -9.56 -6.43
C ASP A 19 -7.81 -10.01 -5.88
N PHE A 20 -7.50 -9.66 -4.62
CA PHE A 20 -6.23 -10.02 -3.99
C PHE A 20 -6.05 -11.54 -3.87
N LYS A 21 -7.12 -12.26 -3.51
CA LYS A 21 -7.11 -13.73 -3.43
C LYS A 21 -6.81 -14.37 -4.78
N ILE A 22 -7.40 -13.85 -5.86
CA ILE A 22 -7.17 -14.35 -7.22
C ILE A 22 -5.69 -14.17 -7.59
N ILE A 23 -5.16 -12.95 -7.44
CA ILE A 23 -3.77 -12.63 -7.79
C ILE A 23 -2.78 -13.46 -6.95
N TYR A 24 -3.04 -13.57 -5.64
CA TYR A 24 -2.18 -14.33 -4.73
C TYR A 24 -2.16 -15.82 -5.09
N PHE A 25 -3.31 -16.39 -5.46
CA PHE A 25 -3.39 -17.77 -5.92
C PHE A 25 -2.67 -17.95 -7.26
N GLU A 26 -2.81 -17.01 -8.20
CA GLU A 26 -2.12 -17.09 -9.50
C GLU A 26 -0.60 -17.14 -9.33
N GLU A 27 -0.05 -16.33 -8.43
CA GLU A 27 1.39 -16.23 -8.18
C GLU A 27 1.93 -17.40 -7.33
N PHE A 28 1.28 -17.68 -6.20
CA PHE A 28 1.83 -18.59 -5.18
C PHE A 28 1.17 -19.98 -5.14
N LYS A 29 0.07 -20.17 -5.88
CA LYS A 29 -0.77 -21.39 -5.82
C LYS A 29 -1.28 -21.71 -4.41
N VAL A 30 -1.48 -20.69 -3.59
CA VAL A 30 -2.00 -20.78 -2.21
C VAL A 30 -3.36 -20.10 -2.14
N GLU A 31 -4.36 -20.83 -1.65
CA GLU A 31 -5.68 -20.25 -1.36
C GLU A 31 -5.65 -19.51 -0.03
N LEU A 32 -6.27 -18.33 0.00
CA LEU A 32 -6.40 -17.52 1.21
C LEU A 32 -7.86 -17.43 1.67
N THR A 33 -8.05 -17.43 2.98
CA THR A 33 -9.29 -16.97 3.61
C THR A 33 -9.43 -15.46 3.47
N ASN A 34 -10.63 -14.94 3.68
CA ASN A 34 -10.88 -13.49 3.60
C ASN A 34 -10.11 -12.71 4.69
N GLU A 35 -9.88 -13.33 5.84
CA GLU A 35 -9.11 -12.73 6.94
C GLU A 35 -7.63 -12.63 6.56
N GLU A 36 -7.05 -13.72 6.05
CA GLU A 36 -5.65 -13.74 5.61
C GLU A 36 -5.41 -12.75 4.46
N ALA A 37 -6.32 -12.68 3.49
CA ALA A 37 -6.25 -11.72 2.41
C ALA A 37 -6.33 -10.27 2.90
N ASN A 38 -7.20 -9.99 3.90
CA ASN A 38 -7.29 -8.67 4.51
C ASN A 38 -5.98 -8.27 5.21
N VAL A 39 -5.43 -9.16 6.04
CA VAL A 39 -4.17 -8.91 6.75
C VAL A 39 -3.02 -8.68 5.76
N LYS A 40 -2.79 -9.62 4.84
CA LYS A 40 -1.68 -9.54 3.87
C LYS A 40 -1.80 -8.34 2.94
N GLY A 41 -3.00 -8.01 2.49
CA GLY A 41 -3.21 -6.84 1.64
C GLY A 41 -2.95 -5.52 2.37
N LEU A 42 -3.30 -5.41 3.66
CA LEU A 42 -2.96 -4.23 4.47
C LEU A 42 -1.46 -4.13 4.74
N GLU A 43 -0.80 -5.26 5.01
CA GLU A 43 0.66 -5.32 5.14
C GLU A 43 1.35 -4.81 3.86
N LEU A 44 0.88 -5.27 2.69
CA LEU A 44 1.39 -4.81 1.39
C LEU A 44 1.19 -3.30 1.21
N LEU A 45 -0.01 -2.78 1.48
CA LEU A 45 -0.27 -1.34 1.35
C LEU A 45 0.62 -0.51 2.29
N ASN A 46 0.85 -0.99 3.51
CA ASN A 46 1.75 -0.33 4.45
C ASN A 46 3.20 -0.37 3.96
N PHE A 47 3.64 -1.49 3.37
CA PHE A 47 4.96 -1.60 2.77
C PHE A 47 5.13 -0.63 1.59
N ILE A 48 4.13 -0.53 0.71
CA ILE A 48 4.16 0.41 -0.43
C ILE A 48 4.24 1.87 0.05
N LYS A 49 3.52 2.24 1.12
CA LYS A 49 3.61 3.59 1.72
C LYS A 49 5.02 3.94 2.21
N LEU A 50 5.79 2.96 2.67
CA LEU A 50 7.18 3.19 3.10
C LEU A 50 8.11 3.48 1.92
N ILE A 51 7.90 2.78 0.80
CA ILE A 51 8.73 2.92 -0.41
C ILE A 51 8.35 4.18 -1.18
N TYR A 52 7.06 4.42 -1.35
CA TYR A 52 6.54 5.63 -1.98
C TYR A 52 6.40 6.73 -0.92
N LYS A 53 7.53 7.27 -0.47
CA LYS A 53 7.52 8.61 0.15
C LYS A 53 7.10 9.61 -0.94
N PRO A 54 6.07 10.44 -0.72
CA PRO A 54 5.79 11.54 -1.63
C PRO A 54 7.03 12.43 -1.68
N MET A 55 7.64 12.57 -2.86
CA MET A 55 8.71 13.55 -3.05
C MET A 55 8.13 14.93 -2.77
N PRO A 56 8.76 15.74 -1.91
CA PRO A 56 8.29 17.10 -1.68
C PRO A 56 8.35 17.87 -3.01
N ILE A 57 7.23 18.47 -3.40
CA ILE A 57 7.05 19.20 -4.68
C ILE A 57 8.17 20.23 -4.93
N LYS A 58 8.81 20.74 -3.87
CA LYS A 58 9.96 21.66 -3.96
C LYS A 58 11.16 21.08 -4.73
N GLU A 59 11.39 19.77 -4.72
CA GLU A 59 12.54 19.16 -5.40
C GLU A 59 12.31 18.97 -6.92
N ILE A 60 11.05 18.87 -7.36
CA ILE A 60 10.69 18.73 -8.78
C ILE A 60 10.96 20.04 -9.55
N LEU A 61 10.82 21.19 -8.89
CA LEU A 61 11.01 22.50 -9.54
C LEU A 61 12.49 22.91 -9.68
N VAL A 62 13.41 22.27 -8.95
CA VAL A 62 14.85 22.59 -9.02
C VAL A 62 15.51 21.89 -10.21
N SER A 63 15.02 20.72 -10.62
CA SER A 63 15.59 19.93 -11.71
C SER A 63 15.12 20.35 -13.11
N GLN A 64 14.12 21.24 -13.23
CA GLN A 64 13.67 21.79 -14.53
C GLN A 64 14.34 23.11 -14.92
N ASN A 65 15.04 23.78 -14.01
CA ASN A 65 15.64 25.11 -14.25
C ASN A 65 17.15 25.08 -14.56
N GLN A 66 17.75 23.91 -14.79
CA GLN A 66 19.17 23.78 -15.13
C GLN A 66 19.46 23.58 -16.64
N ASN A 67 18.43 23.56 -17.49
CA ASN A 67 18.61 23.43 -18.95
C ASN A 67 18.41 24.75 -19.73
N GLU A 68 18.23 25.88 -19.05
CA GLU A 68 18.15 27.19 -19.70
C GLU A 68 19.08 28.20 -19.05
N LYS A 69 20.34 28.23 -19.52
CA LYS A 69 21.12 29.47 -19.65
C LYS A 69 22.46 29.25 -20.36
N PRO A 70 22.96 30.29 -21.03
CA PRO A 70 22.44 31.03 -22.17
C PRO A 70 23.03 30.56 -23.51
#